data_AF-A0A1N6ULX1-F1
#
_entry.id   AF-A0A1N6ULX1-F1
#
_cell.length_a   1.000
_cell.length_b   1.000
_cell.length_c   1.000
_cell.angle_alpha   90.00
_cell.angle_beta   90.00
_cell.angle_gamma   90.00
#
_symmetry.space_group_name_H-M   'P 1'
#
loop_
_entity.id
_entity.type
_entity.pdbx_description
1 polymer ?
#
loop_
_entity_poly.entity_id
_entity_poly.type
_entity_poly.pdbx_seq_one_letter_code
_entity_poly.pdbx_strand_id
1 'polypeptide(L)'
;MRCFILYRCNAGSKFSNNACSVRMDDVIANGIGSSYDSVSNDIDGVGYAFVATDFKAVSSDPPLAFGIPVNGIINSVVASTPGLSYQLGDLNSNNSLRLETAGQNGTLVFITPLAALKLYMLATSGSGAATVMATVTFTDNTSQVFSNISIPDWYGGSNYAVQGLGRVVVGIDDIEADSFNPRIYQFALNMDTANQSKSVKSVTLTKSGGDGIVNLFAFSADKNTQLSTAEVNGFKKGDIYPNPFKDVFHINDIKNVKSITVSDVAGREVKAIDKPSTVLQLGELNAGLYLVTMNFKDGSKSTVKAIKK
;
A
#
# COMPACT_ATOMS: atom_id res chain seq x y z
N MET A 1 2.76 6.88 -7.51
CA MET A 1 2.18 5.68 -6.88
C MET A 1 3.19 4.54 -7.00
N ARG A 2 3.42 3.75 -5.94
CA ARG A 2 4.21 2.52 -6.05
C ARG A 2 3.25 1.35 -5.95
N CYS A 3 3.39 0.44 -6.90
CA CYS A 3 2.67 -0.82 -6.93
C CYS A 3 3.19 -1.72 -5.81
N PHE A 4 2.31 -2.22 -4.94
CA PHE A 4 2.69 -3.12 -3.86
C PHE A 4 2.25 -4.53 -4.22
N ILE A 5 3.22 -5.43 -4.32
CA ILE A 5 3.00 -6.87 -4.48
C ILE A 5 2.25 -7.37 -3.24
N LEU A 6 1.11 -8.01 -3.48
CA LEU A 6 0.38 -8.75 -2.47
C LEU A 6 0.71 -10.23 -2.58
N TYR A 7 0.69 -10.87 -1.41
CA TYR A 7 0.81 -12.30 -1.14
C TYR A 7 2.22 -12.85 -0.86
N ARG A 8 2.40 -13.24 0.41
CA ARG A 8 2.78 -14.63 0.76
C ARG A 8 1.80 -15.14 1.82
N CYS A 9 0.86 -15.99 1.42
CA CYS A 9 0.40 -17.05 2.29
C CYS A 9 1.35 -18.22 2.00
N ASN A 10 2.20 -18.62 2.95
CA ASN A 10 3.16 -19.71 2.73
C ASN A 10 2.40 -21.04 2.55
N ALA A 11 2.05 -21.39 1.32
CA ALA A 11 1.73 -22.76 0.93
C ALA A 11 3.03 -23.43 0.50
N GLY A 12 3.81 -23.95 1.45
CA GLY A 12 5.05 -24.66 1.08
C GLY A 12 6.14 -24.71 2.13
N SER A 13 5.87 -25.19 3.34
CA SER A 13 6.83 -26.00 4.11
C SER A 13 6.13 -26.57 5.33
N LYS A 14 6.26 -27.89 5.52
CA LYS A 14 5.81 -28.61 6.71
C LYS A 14 6.47 -28.04 7.98
N PHE A 15 5.88 -27.03 8.60
CA PHE A 15 6.03 -26.72 10.02
C PHE A 15 4.76 -26.01 10.54
N SER A 16 4.40 -26.37 11.76
CA SER A 16 3.09 -26.33 12.39
C SER A 16 2.53 -24.95 12.74
N ASN A 17 1.20 -24.85 12.64
CA ASN A 17 0.25 -24.00 13.38
C ASN A 17 0.58 -22.51 13.54
N ASN A 18 0.05 -21.71 12.60
CA ASN A 18 -0.87 -20.62 12.91
C ASN A 18 -1.77 -20.40 11.68
N ALA A 19 -3.07 -20.69 11.83
CA ALA A 19 -4.04 -20.71 10.75
C ALA A 19 -4.17 -19.34 10.06
N CYS A 20 -3.78 -19.25 8.79
CA CYS A 20 -4.38 -18.31 7.85
C CYS A 20 -5.69 -18.97 7.41
N SER A 21 -6.85 -18.57 7.94
CA SER A 21 -8.14 -19.20 7.58
C SER A 21 -8.71 -18.72 6.23
N VAL A 22 -7.84 -18.31 5.30
CA VAL A 22 -8.23 -17.58 4.09
C VAL A 22 -8.26 -18.55 2.91
N ARG A 23 -9.46 -18.74 2.33
CA ARG A 23 -9.62 -19.40 1.02
C ARG A 23 -9.17 -18.43 -0.06
N MET A 24 -7.94 -18.60 -0.51
CA MET A 24 -7.46 -18.03 -1.77
C MET A 24 -7.80 -19.02 -2.86
N ASP A 25 -8.36 -18.56 -3.97
CA ASP A 25 -8.62 -19.39 -5.15
C ASP A 25 -7.88 -18.79 -6.36
N ASP A 26 -7.51 -19.64 -7.31
CA ASP A 26 -7.07 -19.25 -8.64
C ASP A 26 -8.29 -19.17 -9.55
N VAL A 27 -8.53 -18.00 -10.15
CA VAL A 27 -9.70 -17.71 -11.00
C VAL A 27 -9.28 -17.13 -12.37
N ILE A 28 -8.01 -17.31 -12.74
CA ILE A 28 -7.43 -16.78 -13.98
C ILE A 28 -6.79 -17.94 -14.75
N ALA A 29 -7.45 -18.40 -15.81
CA ALA A 29 -6.89 -19.42 -16.66
C ALA A 29 -5.69 -18.86 -17.44
N ASN A 30 -4.56 -19.56 -17.42
CA ASN A 30 -3.31 -19.08 -18.01
C ASN A 30 -2.43 -20.23 -18.53
N GLY A 31 -1.42 -19.89 -19.34
CA GLY A 31 -0.50 -20.87 -19.90
C GLY A 31 -1.14 -21.82 -20.93
N ILE A 32 -0.51 -22.97 -21.15
CA ILE A 32 -0.95 -23.95 -22.17
C ILE A 32 -1.63 -25.14 -21.49
N GLY A 33 -2.84 -25.48 -21.94
CA GLY A 33 -3.61 -26.62 -21.44
C GLY A 33 -5.05 -26.24 -21.12
N SER A 34 -5.81 -27.19 -20.57
CA SER A 34 -7.19 -26.93 -20.20
C SER A 34 -7.26 -25.90 -19.08
N SER A 35 -8.22 -24.99 -19.18
CA SER A 35 -8.55 -24.03 -18.13
C SER A 35 -8.80 -24.71 -16.79
N TYR A 36 -9.39 -25.92 -16.79
CA TYR A 36 -9.64 -26.72 -15.59
C TYR A 36 -8.39 -27.02 -14.77
N ASP A 37 -7.24 -27.20 -15.44
CA ASP A 37 -5.97 -27.52 -14.76
C ASP A 37 -5.23 -26.26 -14.28
N SER A 38 -5.56 -25.10 -14.86
CA SER A 38 -4.92 -23.81 -14.54
C SER A 38 -5.65 -22.99 -13.47
N VAL A 39 -6.90 -23.32 -13.14
CA VAL A 39 -7.69 -22.62 -12.12
C VAL A 39 -8.05 -23.55 -10.97
N SER A 40 -8.25 -23.00 -9.77
CA SER A 40 -8.75 -23.77 -8.62
C SER A 40 -10.24 -23.54 -8.38
N ASN A 41 -10.82 -22.50 -8.99
CA ASN A 41 -12.23 -22.17 -8.89
C ASN A 41 -12.68 -21.26 -10.04
N ASP A 42 -13.98 -21.16 -10.26
CA ASP A 42 -14.56 -20.14 -11.13
C ASP A 42 -14.60 -18.78 -10.43
N ILE A 43 -14.85 -17.71 -11.19
CA ILE A 43 -14.99 -16.36 -10.65
C ILE A 43 -16.41 -16.06 -10.18
N ASP A 44 -17.42 -16.72 -10.76
CA ASP A 44 -18.81 -16.28 -10.72
C ASP A 44 -19.82 -17.33 -10.24
N GLY A 45 -19.36 -18.54 -9.90
CA GLY A 45 -20.20 -19.62 -9.38
C GLY A 45 -21.02 -20.34 -10.46
N VAL A 46 -20.83 -19.99 -11.73
CA VAL A 46 -21.50 -20.63 -12.87
C VAL A 46 -20.51 -21.10 -13.94
N GLY A 47 -19.24 -21.26 -13.57
CA GLY A 47 -18.24 -21.96 -14.37
C GLY A 47 -17.36 -21.09 -15.27
N TYR A 48 -17.32 -19.77 -15.10
CA TYR A 48 -16.41 -18.92 -15.87
C TYR A 48 -15.18 -18.49 -15.08
N ALA A 49 -14.04 -18.34 -15.77
CA ALA A 49 -12.82 -17.74 -15.24
C ALA A 49 -12.37 -16.57 -16.13
N PHE A 50 -11.56 -15.66 -15.58
CA PHE A 50 -10.78 -14.75 -16.44
C PHE A 50 -9.75 -15.56 -17.25
N VAL A 51 -9.24 -14.97 -18.32
CA VAL A 51 -8.09 -15.51 -19.07
C VAL A 51 -6.90 -14.56 -18.96
N ALA A 52 -5.70 -15.12 -18.91
CA ALA A 52 -4.46 -14.40 -19.13
C ALA A 52 -4.14 -14.31 -20.63
N THR A 53 -3.35 -13.31 -21.03
CA THR A 53 -2.96 -13.11 -22.45
C THR A 53 -2.15 -14.28 -23.04
N ASP A 54 -1.56 -15.14 -22.20
CA ASP A 54 -0.83 -16.33 -22.62
C ASP A 54 -1.66 -17.62 -22.60
N PHE A 55 -2.94 -17.55 -22.20
CA PHE A 55 -3.80 -18.73 -22.16
C PHE A 55 -3.99 -19.30 -23.56
N LYS A 56 -3.80 -20.61 -23.66
CA LYS A 56 -3.94 -21.41 -24.87
C LYS A 56 -4.54 -22.76 -24.50
N ALA A 57 -5.77 -23.03 -24.91
CA ALA A 57 -6.44 -24.29 -24.65
C ALA A 57 -5.61 -25.47 -25.19
N VAL A 58 -5.03 -25.31 -26.39
CA VAL A 58 -4.03 -26.22 -26.94
C VAL A 58 -2.78 -25.50 -27.44
N SER A 59 -1.66 -26.22 -27.48
CA SER A 59 -0.35 -25.65 -27.84
C SER A 59 -0.28 -25.02 -29.23
N SER A 60 -1.18 -25.37 -30.15
CA SER A 60 -1.25 -24.78 -31.50
C SER A 60 -1.96 -23.42 -31.55
N ASP A 61 -2.72 -23.06 -30.51
CA ASP A 61 -3.50 -21.82 -30.51
C ASP A 61 -2.58 -20.58 -30.50
N PRO A 62 -2.99 -19.46 -31.12
CA PRO A 62 -2.28 -18.21 -30.92
C PRO A 62 -2.50 -17.69 -29.48
N PRO A 63 -1.55 -16.91 -28.92
CA PRO A 63 -1.82 -16.14 -27.70
C PRO A 63 -3.02 -15.20 -27.87
N LEU A 64 -3.73 -14.93 -26.78
CA LEU A 64 -4.90 -14.07 -26.79
C LEU A 64 -4.52 -12.59 -26.94
N ALA A 65 -5.29 -11.86 -27.74
CA ALA A 65 -5.14 -10.40 -27.91
C ALA A 65 -5.80 -9.59 -26.77
N PHE A 66 -6.50 -10.28 -25.87
CA PHE A 66 -7.16 -9.79 -24.68
C PHE A 66 -6.77 -10.69 -23.50
N GLY A 67 -7.15 -10.31 -22.29
CA GLY A 67 -6.78 -11.05 -21.09
C GLY A 67 -6.03 -10.21 -20.08
N ILE A 68 -5.86 -10.79 -18.91
CA ILE A 68 -4.97 -10.27 -17.87
C ILE A 68 -3.53 -10.39 -18.40
N PRO A 69 -2.75 -9.28 -18.42
CA PRO A 69 -1.36 -9.34 -18.85
C PRO A 69 -0.54 -10.31 -18.01
N VAL A 70 0.34 -11.09 -18.63
CA VAL A 70 1.17 -12.11 -17.95
C VAL A 70 2.05 -11.58 -16.82
N ASN A 71 2.37 -10.28 -16.83
CA ASN A 71 3.13 -9.64 -15.75
C ASN A 71 2.25 -9.30 -14.53
N GLY A 72 0.95 -9.56 -14.59
CA GLY A 72 -0.02 -9.24 -13.55
C GLY A 72 -0.21 -7.74 -13.31
N ILE A 73 0.26 -6.87 -14.21
CA ILE A 73 0.13 -5.42 -14.04
C ILE A 73 -1.19 -4.96 -14.66
N ILE A 74 -2.06 -4.40 -13.83
CA ILE A 74 -3.28 -3.72 -14.25
C ILE A 74 -3.08 -2.22 -14.09
N ASN A 75 -3.11 -1.49 -15.21
CA ASN A 75 -3.10 -0.02 -15.21
C ASN A 75 -4.54 0.47 -15.21
N SER A 76 -4.92 1.23 -14.19
CA SER A 76 -6.28 1.76 -14.07
C SER A 76 -6.53 2.85 -15.11
N VAL A 77 -7.66 2.75 -15.81
CA VAL A 77 -8.14 3.79 -16.74
C VAL A 77 -9.05 4.82 -16.07
N VAL A 78 -9.26 4.74 -14.76
CA VAL A 78 -10.07 5.70 -14.01
C VAL A 78 -9.41 7.09 -14.05
N ALA A 79 -10.08 8.06 -14.67
CA ALA A 79 -9.54 9.39 -14.95
C ALA A 79 -9.14 10.18 -13.68
N SER A 80 -9.77 9.93 -12.53
CA SER A 80 -9.47 10.63 -11.27
C SER A 80 -8.23 10.11 -10.55
N THR A 81 -7.61 9.03 -11.05
CA THR A 81 -6.39 8.43 -10.49
C THR A 81 -5.37 8.12 -11.58
N PRO A 82 -4.88 9.13 -12.32
CA PRO A 82 -3.96 8.91 -13.43
C PRO A 82 -2.66 8.25 -12.95
N GLY A 83 -2.24 7.21 -13.67
CA GLY A 83 -1.01 6.46 -13.37
C GLY A 83 -1.13 5.45 -12.23
N LEU A 84 -2.33 5.22 -11.70
CA LEU A 84 -2.57 4.17 -10.72
C LEU A 84 -2.43 2.80 -11.37
N SER A 85 -1.60 1.95 -10.77
CA SER A 85 -1.36 0.58 -11.19
C SER A 85 -1.46 -0.39 -10.02
N TYR A 86 -1.81 -1.62 -10.35
CA TYR A 86 -1.93 -2.76 -9.46
C TYR A 86 -1.06 -3.90 -9.95
N GLN A 87 -0.55 -4.68 -9.00
CA GLN A 87 0.19 -5.90 -9.25
C GLN A 87 -0.64 -7.03 -8.65
N LEU A 88 -1.12 -7.91 -9.51
CA LEU A 88 -1.80 -9.12 -9.08
C LEU A 88 -0.80 -10.08 -8.44
N GLY A 89 -1.33 -11.08 -7.72
CA GLY A 89 -0.54 -12.24 -7.32
C GLY A 89 0.03 -12.98 -8.53
N ASP A 90 0.89 -13.96 -8.28
CA ASP A 90 1.38 -14.86 -9.34
C ASP A 90 0.17 -15.52 -10.02
N LEU A 91 0.11 -15.41 -11.36
CA LEU A 91 -1.00 -15.95 -12.14
C LEU A 91 -0.99 -17.49 -12.16
N ASN A 92 0.12 -18.14 -11.79
CA ASN A 92 0.22 -19.60 -11.70
C ASN A 92 -0.08 -20.13 -10.28
N SER A 93 -0.79 -19.36 -9.47
CA SER A 93 -1.08 -19.65 -8.08
C SER A 93 -2.38 -18.95 -7.69
N ASN A 94 -2.93 -19.35 -6.54
CA ASN A 94 -4.16 -18.74 -6.03
C ASN A 94 -4.03 -17.21 -5.94
N ASN A 95 -4.77 -16.51 -6.81
CA ASN A 95 -4.58 -15.09 -7.15
C ASN A 95 -5.79 -14.21 -6.79
N SER A 96 -6.85 -14.80 -6.25
CA SER A 96 -8.04 -14.10 -5.78
C SER A 96 -8.37 -14.46 -4.34
N LEU A 97 -8.63 -13.45 -3.51
CA LEU A 97 -9.45 -13.65 -2.33
C LEU A 97 -10.91 -13.73 -2.78
N ARG A 98 -11.42 -14.96 -2.89
CA ARG A 98 -12.78 -15.26 -3.33
C ARG A 98 -13.74 -15.41 -2.15
N LEU A 99 -14.76 -14.57 -2.06
CA LEU A 99 -15.78 -14.59 -1.00
C LEU A 99 -17.16 -14.80 -1.62
N GLU A 100 -17.71 -15.99 -1.41
CA GLU A 100 -18.94 -16.47 -2.02
C GLU A 100 -20.16 -16.20 -1.13
N THR A 101 -20.07 -16.47 0.17
CA THR A 101 -21.20 -16.32 1.09
C THR A 101 -21.03 -15.15 2.05
N ALA A 102 -22.14 -14.51 2.42
CA ALA A 102 -22.11 -13.43 3.40
C ALA A 102 -21.51 -13.91 4.74
N GLY A 103 -20.66 -13.08 5.35
CA GLY A 103 -19.88 -13.40 6.53
C GLY A 103 -18.50 -14.01 6.25
N GLN A 104 -18.26 -14.54 5.04
CA GLN A 104 -16.91 -14.95 4.65
C GLN A 104 -15.99 -13.75 4.62
N ASN A 105 -14.76 -13.97 5.07
CA ASN A 105 -13.74 -12.94 5.14
C ASN A 105 -12.36 -13.51 4.84
N GLY A 106 -11.46 -12.61 4.46
CA GLY A 106 -10.05 -12.91 4.31
C GLY A 106 -9.19 -11.71 4.66
N THR A 107 -7.99 -11.96 5.17
CA THR A 107 -7.05 -10.92 5.60
C THR A 107 -5.80 -10.95 4.74
N LEU A 108 -5.50 -9.81 4.12
CA LEU A 108 -4.27 -9.59 3.38
C LEU A 108 -3.30 -8.83 4.29
N VAL A 109 -2.11 -9.39 4.51
CA VAL A 109 -1.06 -8.80 5.35
C VAL A 109 0.00 -8.17 4.46
N PHE A 110 0.36 -6.92 4.73
CA PHE A 110 1.41 -6.22 3.98
C PHE A 110 2.78 -6.63 4.48
N ILE A 111 3.63 -7.11 3.57
CA ILE A 111 5.01 -7.52 3.87
C ILE A 111 5.89 -6.30 4.20
N THR A 112 5.57 -5.15 3.61
CA THR A 112 6.21 -3.86 3.92
C THR A 112 5.13 -2.86 4.31
N PRO A 113 4.75 -2.83 5.60
CA PRO A 113 3.80 -1.84 6.11
C PRO A 113 4.22 -0.41 5.76
N LEU A 114 3.26 0.40 5.35
CA LEU A 114 3.49 1.80 5.01
C LEU A 114 2.31 2.66 5.44
N ALA A 115 2.60 3.91 5.76
CA ALA A 115 1.58 4.93 5.99
C ALA A 115 0.98 5.36 4.65
N ALA A 116 -0.34 5.46 4.57
CA ALA A 116 -1.07 5.75 3.33
C ALA A 116 -2.11 6.87 3.56
N LEU A 117 -2.26 7.75 2.56
CA LEU A 117 -3.38 8.70 2.48
C LEU A 117 -4.65 7.99 1.99
N LYS A 118 -4.48 7.08 1.04
CA LYS A 118 -5.54 6.26 0.46
C LYS A 118 -5.03 4.87 0.16
N LEU A 119 -5.90 3.88 0.34
CA LEU A 119 -5.74 2.57 -0.29
C LEU A 119 -6.68 2.50 -1.49
N TYR A 120 -6.23 1.85 -2.54
CA TYR A 120 -7.05 1.55 -3.71
C TYR A 120 -7.24 0.06 -3.78
N MET A 121 -8.48 -0.41 -3.69
CA MET A 121 -8.83 -1.82 -3.83
C MET A 121 -9.12 -2.14 -5.30
N LEU A 122 -8.67 -3.30 -5.79
CA LEU A 122 -8.97 -3.82 -7.12
C LEU A 122 -9.79 -5.12 -6.96
N ALA A 123 -11.08 -5.06 -7.28
CA ALA A 123 -11.98 -6.17 -7.08
C ALA A 123 -13.12 -6.20 -8.12
N THR A 124 -13.75 -7.36 -8.26
CA THR A 124 -14.96 -7.55 -9.05
C THR A 124 -15.92 -8.52 -8.36
N SER A 125 -17.15 -8.61 -8.85
CA SER A 125 -18.14 -9.56 -8.38
C SER A 125 -18.67 -10.38 -9.56
N GLY A 126 -18.79 -11.71 -9.43
CA GLY A 126 -19.35 -12.56 -10.48
C GLY A 126 -20.81 -12.95 -10.20
N SER A 127 -21.62 -13.10 -11.25
CA SER A 127 -23.06 -13.48 -11.19
C SER A 127 -23.93 -12.60 -10.30
N GLY A 128 -23.61 -11.32 -10.19
CA GLY A 128 -24.35 -10.34 -9.43
C GLY A 128 -23.44 -9.33 -8.75
N ALA A 129 -24.04 -8.26 -8.23
CA ALA A 129 -23.33 -7.33 -7.36
C ALA A 129 -23.21 -7.90 -5.94
N ALA A 130 -22.18 -7.47 -5.24
CA ALA A 130 -21.94 -7.81 -3.84
C ALA A 130 -21.61 -6.56 -3.03
N THR A 131 -21.74 -6.66 -1.72
CA THR A 131 -21.33 -5.61 -0.79
C THR A 131 -20.30 -6.17 0.18
N VAL A 132 -19.25 -5.39 0.44
CA VAL A 132 -18.17 -5.75 1.38
C VAL A 132 -17.93 -4.66 2.41
N MET A 133 -17.31 -5.09 3.51
CA MET A 133 -16.68 -4.23 4.49
C MET A 133 -15.18 -4.48 4.48
N ALA A 134 -14.37 -3.42 4.47
CA ALA A 134 -12.92 -3.50 4.58
C ALA A 134 -12.45 -2.93 5.92
N THR A 135 -11.79 -3.75 6.73
CA THR A 135 -11.18 -3.34 8.00
C THR A 135 -9.67 -3.24 7.82
N VAL A 136 -9.16 -2.02 7.84
CA VAL A 136 -7.73 -1.73 7.79
C VAL A 136 -7.20 -1.76 9.21
N THR A 137 -6.22 -2.63 9.48
CA THR A 137 -5.53 -2.71 10.76
C THR A 137 -4.15 -2.09 10.62
N PHE A 138 -3.80 -1.20 11.53
CA PHE A 138 -2.51 -0.53 11.55
C PHE A 138 -1.48 -1.28 12.42
N THR A 139 -0.21 -0.92 12.30
CA THR A 139 0.88 -1.55 13.07
C THR A 139 0.79 -1.27 14.58
N ASP A 140 0.07 -0.23 15.00
CA ASP A 140 -0.23 0.06 16.40
C ASP A 140 -1.47 -0.70 16.93
N ASN A 141 -2.02 -1.61 16.12
CA ASN A 141 -3.23 -2.40 16.37
C ASN A 141 -4.54 -1.62 16.45
N THR A 142 -4.52 -0.30 16.18
CA THR A 142 -5.77 0.43 15.90
C THR A 142 -6.29 0.06 14.51
N SER A 143 -7.54 0.39 14.22
CA SER A 143 -8.17 0.06 12.93
C SER A 143 -9.05 1.18 12.40
N GLN A 144 -9.31 1.12 11.10
CA GLN A 144 -10.31 1.92 10.40
C GLN A 144 -11.19 1.01 9.55
N VAL A 145 -12.50 1.23 9.59
CA VAL A 145 -13.49 0.42 8.88
C VAL A 145 -14.11 1.21 7.74
N PHE A 146 -14.19 0.59 6.57
CA PHE A 146 -14.92 1.06 5.41
C PHE A 146 -16.10 0.12 5.17
N SER A 147 -17.32 0.60 5.42
CA SER A 147 -18.55 -0.18 5.28
C SER A 147 -19.25 0.09 3.95
N ASN A 148 -20.13 -0.83 3.55
CA ASN A 148 -21.04 -0.66 2.40
C ASN A 148 -20.32 -0.39 1.07
N ILE A 149 -19.17 -1.02 0.85
CA ILE A 149 -18.48 -0.95 -0.43
C ILE A 149 -19.23 -1.87 -1.40
N SER A 150 -19.98 -1.29 -2.34
CA SER A 150 -20.69 -2.04 -3.38
C SER A 150 -19.75 -2.39 -4.52
N ILE A 151 -19.54 -3.67 -4.76
CA ILE A 151 -18.75 -4.23 -5.86
C ILE A 151 -19.73 -4.64 -6.96
N PRO A 152 -19.70 -3.98 -8.14
CA PRO A 152 -20.59 -4.34 -9.24
C PRO A 152 -20.28 -5.72 -9.82
N ASP A 153 -21.27 -6.27 -10.51
CA ASP A 153 -21.05 -7.45 -11.35
C ASP A 153 -19.99 -7.18 -12.43
N TRP A 154 -19.18 -8.17 -12.76
CA TRP A 154 -18.09 -8.10 -13.73
C TRP A 154 -18.57 -7.85 -15.18
N TYR A 155 -19.84 -8.10 -15.50
CA TYR A 155 -20.48 -7.77 -16.78
C TYR A 155 -21.35 -6.52 -16.65
N GLY A 156 -20.70 -5.34 -16.61
CA GLY A 156 -21.40 -4.05 -16.61
C GLY A 156 -20.71 -3.00 -15.74
N GLY A 157 -21.50 -2.23 -14.98
CA GLY A 157 -20.98 -1.25 -14.03
C GLY A 157 -20.31 0.00 -14.64
N SER A 158 -19.97 0.96 -13.79
CA SER A 158 -19.16 2.14 -14.14
C SER A 158 -17.88 2.13 -13.28
N ASN A 159 -16.95 3.07 -13.53
CA ASN A 159 -15.70 3.20 -12.75
C ASN A 159 -14.82 1.95 -12.74
N TYR A 160 -14.77 1.22 -13.86
CA TYR A 160 -13.85 0.10 -14.02
C TYR A 160 -12.40 0.58 -14.04
N ALA A 161 -11.51 -0.19 -13.41
CA ALA A 161 -10.06 -0.01 -13.55
C ALA A 161 -9.59 -0.54 -14.91
N VAL A 162 -10.17 -1.66 -15.34
CA VAL A 162 -9.87 -2.33 -16.60
C VAL A 162 -11.11 -3.08 -17.10
N GLN A 163 -11.27 -3.20 -18.40
CA GLN A 163 -12.38 -3.93 -19.03
C GLN A 163 -11.89 -4.68 -20.28
N GLY A 164 -12.74 -5.56 -20.80
CA GLY A 164 -12.47 -6.28 -22.04
C GLY A 164 -11.42 -7.37 -21.88
N LEU A 165 -11.40 -8.03 -20.73
CA LEU A 165 -10.40 -9.04 -20.38
C LEU A 165 -10.72 -10.42 -20.98
N GLY A 166 -11.91 -10.61 -21.57
CA GLY A 166 -12.40 -11.93 -21.95
C GLY A 166 -12.59 -12.89 -20.76
N ARG A 167 -13.17 -14.05 -21.07
CA ARG A 167 -13.38 -15.15 -20.12
C ARG A 167 -13.30 -16.49 -20.82
N VAL A 168 -13.26 -17.56 -20.04
CA VAL A 168 -13.33 -18.95 -20.53
C VAL A 168 -14.32 -19.74 -19.69
N VAL A 169 -15.08 -20.65 -20.31
CA VAL A 169 -15.84 -21.66 -19.59
C VAL A 169 -14.88 -22.76 -19.11
N VAL A 170 -14.76 -22.89 -17.79
CA VAL A 170 -13.79 -23.78 -17.15
C VAL A 170 -14.06 -25.25 -17.55
N GLY A 171 -13.02 -25.91 -18.08
CA GLY A 171 -13.01 -27.34 -18.42
C GLY A 171 -13.61 -27.74 -19.76
N ILE A 172 -14.28 -26.82 -20.46
CA ILE A 172 -14.60 -27.01 -21.89
C ILE A 172 -13.80 -26.07 -22.80
N ASP A 173 -13.12 -25.08 -22.21
CA ASP A 173 -12.20 -24.18 -22.89
C ASP A 173 -12.88 -23.32 -23.99
N ASP A 174 -14.16 -23.01 -23.80
CA ASP A 174 -14.90 -22.07 -24.66
C ASP A 174 -14.55 -20.64 -24.28
N ILE A 175 -13.75 -19.98 -25.13
CA ILE A 175 -13.19 -18.65 -24.88
C ILE A 175 -14.12 -17.58 -25.46
N GLU A 176 -14.50 -16.62 -24.62
CA GLU A 176 -15.35 -15.51 -25.00
C GLU A 176 -14.62 -14.17 -24.89
N ALA A 177 -14.73 -13.36 -25.95
CA ALA A 177 -14.16 -12.03 -26.03
C ALA A 177 -15.27 -10.98 -26.17
N ASP A 178 -15.26 -9.99 -25.27
CA ASP A 178 -16.07 -8.77 -25.35
C ASP A 178 -15.13 -7.59 -25.09
N SER A 179 -15.22 -6.51 -25.86
CA SER A 179 -14.35 -5.32 -25.66
C SER A 179 -14.74 -4.46 -24.45
N PHE A 180 -15.94 -4.68 -23.90
CA PHE A 180 -16.48 -3.97 -22.75
C PHE A 180 -16.54 -4.83 -21.50
N ASN A 181 -16.47 -6.14 -21.60
CA ASN A 181 -16.60 -7.05 -20.47
C ASN A 181 -15.67 -8.26 -20.63
N PRO A 182 -15.41 -9.00 -19.54
CA PRO A 182 -15.64 -8.62 -18.15
C PRO A 182 -14.74 -7.47 -17.66
N ARG A 183 -15.06 -6.95 -16.47
CA ARG A 183 -14.40 -5.78 -15.86
C ARG A 183 -13.87 -6.10 -14.47
N ILE A 184 -12.85 -5.35 -14.07
CA ILE A 184 -12.37 -5.26 -12.69
C ILE A 184 -12.41 -3.79 -12.26
N TYR A 185 -12.91 -3.53 -11.05
CA TYR A 185 -13.20 -2.19 -10.56
C TYR A 185 -12.17 -1.71 -9.55
N GLN A 186 -12.03 -0.38 -9.50
CA GLN A 186 -11.23 0.31 -8.51
C GLN A 186 -12.12 0.92 -7.44
N PHE A 187 -11.70 0.81 -6.17
CA PHE A 187 -12.36 1.47 -5.05
C PHE A 187 -11.35 2.28 -4.24
N ALA A 188 -11.60 3.57 -4.04
CA ALA A 188 -10.77 4.43 -3.22
C ALA A 188 -11.23 4.38 -1.75
N LEU A 189 -10.34 3.96 -0.86
CA LEU A 189 -10.53 3.94 0.59
C LEU A 189 -9.70 5.08 1.18
N ASN A 190 -10.36 6.21 1.48
CA ASN A 190 -9.71 7.39 2.02
C ASN A 190 -9.42 7.22 3.51
N MET A 191 -8.15 7.24 3.91
CA MET A 191 -7.79 7.11 5.33
C MET A 191 -8.15 8.39 6.10
N ASP A 192 -8.67 8.23 7.31
CA ASP A 192 -8.94 9.35 8.21
C ASP A 192 -7.63 10.07 8.55
N THR A 193 -7.66 11.39 8.71
CA THR A 193 -6.45 12.19 9.00
C THR A 193 -5.65 11.66 10.19
N ALA A 194 -6.34 11.17 11.23
CA ALA A 194 -5.71 10.60 12.44
C ALA A 194 -4.96 9.27 12.17
N ASN A 195 -5.24 8.61 11.05
CA ASN A 195 -4.66 7.32 10.68
C ASN A 195 -3.63 7.42 9.56
N GLN A 196 -3.54 8.55 8.85
CA GLN A 196 -2.67 8.71 7.69
C GLN A 196 -1.17 8.57 8.00
N SER A 197 -0.74 8.77 9.24
CA SER A 197 0.66 8.57 9.68
C SER A 197 0.94 7.14 10.16
N LYS A 198 -0.10 6.33 10.38
CA LYS A 198 0.03 4.96 10.86
C LYS A 198 0.32 4.02 9.71
N SER A 199 1.27 3.12 9.90
CA SER A 199 1.57 2.12 8.87
C SER A 199 0.48 1.06 8.81
N VAL A 200 -0.01 0.75 7.62
CA VAL A 200 -1.02 -0.28 7.38
C VAL A 200 -0.37 -1.65 7.53
N LYS A 201 -0.88 -2.47 8.45
CA LYS A 201 -0.41 -3.83 8.72
C LYS A 201 -1.16 -4.86 7.88
N SER A 202 -2.48 -4.72 7.80
CA SER A 202 -3.33 -5.65 7.04
C SER A 202 -4.65 -4.99 6.63
N VAL A 203 -5.33 -5.58 5.64
CA VAL A 203 -6.75 -5.34 5.37
C VAL A 203 -7.51 -6.64 5.46
N THR A 204 -8.56 -6.69 6.27
CA THR A 204 -9.54 -7.77 6.27
C THR A 204 -10.74 -7.34 5.43
N LEU A 205 -11.07 -8.11 4.39
CA LEU A 205 -12.28 -7.93 3.61
C LEU A 205 -13.32 -8.95 4.04
N THR A 206 -14.55 -8.50 4.30
CA THR A 206 -15.68 -9.35 4.66
C THR A 206 -16.83 -9.10 3.70
N LYS A 207 -17.37 -10.15 3.08
CA LYS A 207 -18.62 -10.03 2.30
C LYS A 207 -19.78 -9.80 3.26
N SER A 208 -20.47 -8.67 3.14
CA SER A 208 -21.58 -8.28 4.01
C SER A 208 -22.95 -8.48 3.38
N GLY A 209 -23.03 -8.64 2.05
CA GLY A 209 -24.30 -8.92 1.37
C GLY A 209 -24.17 -9.04 -0.14
N GLY A 210 -25.32 -9.18 -0.81
CA GLY A 210 -25.45 -9.36 -2.25
C GLY A 210 -25.20 -10.80 -2.72
N ASP A 211 -25.74 -11.12 -3.89
CA ASP A 211 -25.75 -12.48 -4.42
C ASP A 211 -24.45 -12.84 -5.16
N GLY A 212 -23.71 -11.84 -5.65
CA GLY A 212 -22.51 -12.07 -6.44
C GLY A 212 -21.28 -12.52 -5.67
N ILE A 213 -20.34 -13.19 -6.34
CA ILE A 213 -19.12 -13.73 -5.75
C ILE A 213 -17.99 -12.70 -5.82
N VAL A 214 -17.53 -12.24 -4.65
CA VAL A 214 -16.48 -11.22 -4.57
C VAL A 214 -15.14 -11.85 -4.90
N ASN A 215 -14.37 -11.17 -5.74
CA ASN A 215 -12.99 -11.50 -6.07
C ASN A 215 -12.12 -10.26 -5.86
N LEU A 216 -11.25 -10.31 -4.84
CA LEU A 216 -10.26 -9.28 -4.58
C LEU A 216 -8.91 -9.75 -5.11
N PHE A 217 -8.31 -8.96 -6.00
CA PHE A 217 -7.05 -9.29 -6.63
C PHE A 217 -5.86 -8.51 -6.07
N ALA A 218 -6.06 -7.22 -5.77
CA ALA A 218 -4.96 -6.37 -5.32
C ALA A 218 -5.41 -5.13 -4.53
N PHE A 219 -4.43 -4.53 -3.87
CA PHE A 219 -4.45 -3.18 -3.32
C PHE A 219 -3.24 -2.41 -3.85
N SER A 220 -3.47 -1.12 -4.10
CA SER A 220 -2.42 -0.13 -4.32
C SER A 220 -2.57 0.99 -3.30
N ALA A 221 -1.61 1.89 -3.19
CA ALA A 221 -1.63 2.92 -2.15
C ALA A 221 -1.06 4.25 -2.63
N ASP A 222 -1.75 5.34 -2.25
CA ASP A 222 -1.13 6.65 -2.17
C ASP A 222 -0.37 6.73 -0.85
N LYS A 223 0.93 6.43 -0.93
CA LYS A 223 1.83 6.49 0.22
C LYS A 223 1.81 7.89 0.84
N ASN A 224 1.62 7.95 2.15
CA ASN A 224 1.92 9.16 2.90
C ASN A 224 3.45 9.32 2.97
N THR A 225 3.98 10.27 2.20
CA THR A 225 5.40 10.60 2.17
C THR A 225 5.73 11.77 3.09
N GLN A 226 4.93 12.03 4.13
CA GLN A 226 5.33 12.96 5.18
C GLN A 226 6.70 12.54 5.72
N LEU A 227 7.73 13.26 5.28
CA LEU A 227 9.03 13.29 5.91
C LEU A 227 8.77 13.86 7.29
N SER A 228 8.89 13.02 8.32
CA SER A 228 8.82 13.49 9.69
C SER A 228 9.92 14.54 9.89
N THR A 229 9.55 15.81 10.02
CA THR A 229 10.24 16.67 10.97
C THR A 229 9.57 16.35 12.30
N ALA A 230 10.12 15.41 13.06
CA ALA A 230 9.73 15.23 14.45
C ALA A 230 10.17 16.47 15.23
N GLU A 231 9.45 17.57 15.07
CA GLU A 231 9.46 18.75 15.93
C GLU A 231 8.57 18.44 17.14
N VAL A 232 8.86 17.33 17.83
CA VAL A 232 8.24 17.02 19.10
C VAL A 232 9.29 17.34 20.15
N ASN A 233 9.10 18.46 20.85
CA ASN A 233 10.02 19.08 21.82
C ASN A 233 11.09 20.03 21.23
N GLY A 234 10.74 20.80 20.20
CA GLY A 234 11.62 21.83 19.65
C GLY A 234 11.97 22.92 20.67
N PHE A 235 13.24 23.00 21.06
CA PHE A 235 13.80 24.19 21.73
C PHE A 235 13.42 25.47 20.95
N LYS A 236 12.87 26.46 21.65
CA LYS A 236 12.44 27.74 21.07
C LYS A 236 13.57 28.76 21.15
N LYS A 237 13.43 29.88 20.44
CA LYS A 237 14.39 31.01 20.49
C LYS A 237 14.70 31.50 21.92
N GLY A 238 13.81 31.29 22.89
CA GLY A 238 14.02 31.64 24.30
C GLY A 238 14.90 30.65 25.09
N ASP A 239 15.16 29.46 24.53
CA ASP A 239 15.99 28.43 25.18
C ASP A 239 17.47 28.56 24.86
N ILE A 240 17.81 29.51 23.98
CA ILE A 240 19.16 29.79 23.51
C ILE A 240 19.49 31.28 23.67
N TYR A 241 20.63 31.59 24.28
CA TYR A 241 21.02 32.99 24.51
C TYR A 241 22.54 33.16 24.69
N PRO A 242 23.08 34.35 24.44
CA PRO A 242 22.44 35.43 23.69
C PRO A 242 22.25 35.04 22.21
N ASN A 243 21.25 35.60 21.53
CA ASN A 243 21.09 35.47 20.09
C ASN A 243 20.64 36.83 19.53
N PRO A 244 21.53 37.63 18.94
CA PRO A 244 22.88 37.29 18.45
C PRO A 244 23.96 37.03 19.53
N PHE A 245 24.96 36.21 19.24
CA PHE A 245 26.09 35.86 20.12
C PHE A 245 27.45 36.32 19.56
N LYS A 246 28.50 36.29 20.40
CA LYS A 246 29.89 36.58 20.01
C LYS A 246 30.75 35.31 20.13
N ASP A 247 31.13 34.96 21.35
CA ASP A 247 32.01 33.80 21.61
C ASP A 247 31.30 32.63 22.26
N VAL A 248 30.34 32.93 23.15
CA VAL A 248 29.64 31.94 23.99
C VAL A 248 28.16 31.89 23.62
N PHE A 249 27.63 30.68 23.48
CA PHE A 249 26.22 30.41 23.19
C PHE A 249 25.66 29.45 24.24
N HIS A 250 24.65 29.89 25.00
CA HIS A 250 24.04 29.13 26.09
C HIS A 250 22.78 28.40 25.63
N ILE A 251 22.53 27.25 26.27
CA ILE A 251 21.33 26.42 26.10
C ILE A 251 20.75 26.15 27.49
N ASN A 252 19.45 26.45 27.68
CA ASN A 252 18.78 26.34 28.99
C ASN A 252 18.74 24.91 29.55
N ASP A 253 18.43 23.91 28.72
CA ASP A 253 18.34 22.51 29.13
C ASP A 253 19.00 21.61 28.07
N ILE A 254 19.77 20.62 28.51
CA ILE A 254 20.42 19.63 27.64
C ILE A 254 20.17 18.19 28.09
N LYS A 255 19.27 17.95 29.06
CA LYS A 255 19.07 16.65 29.73
C LYS A 255 18.86 15.48 28.76
N ASN A 256 18.13 15.75 27.67
CA ASN A 256 17.77 14.76 26.65
C ASN A 256 18.56 14.90 25.33
N VAL A 257 19.50 15.85 25.27
CA VAL A 257 20.33 16.07 24.07
C VAL A 257 21.42 15.00 24.04
N LYS A 258 21.56 14.33 22.89
CA LYS A 258 22.61 13.36 22.60
C LYS A 258 23.85 14.05 22.04
N SER A 259 23.68 14.91 21.03
CA SER A 259 24.76 15.67 20.42
C SER A 259 24.24 16.99 19.84
N ILE A 260 25.15 17.93 19.58
CA ILE A 260 24.84 19.21 18.94
C ILE A 260 25.70 19.36 17.69
N THR A 261 25.06 19.78 16.60
CA THR A 261 25.69 20.07 15.32
C THR A 261 25.46 21.53 14.99
N VAL A 262 26.52 22.25 14.62
CA VAL A 262 26.43 23.61 14.09
C VAL A 262 26.77 23.56 12.61
N SER A 263 25.92 24.17 11.78
CA SER A 263 26.10 24.23 10.33
C SER A 263 25.95 25.66 9.81
N ASP A 264 26.62 25.94 8.70
CA ASP A 264 26.46 27.20 7.97
C ASP A 264 25.17 27.20 7.12
N VAL A 265 24.87 28.31 6.45
CA VAL A 265 23.67 28.45 5.61
C VAL A 265 23.63 27.52 4.40
N ALA A 266 24.77 26.94 4.01
CA ALA A 266 24.85 25.94 2.96
C ALA A 266 24.64 24.51 3.49
N GLY A 267 24.38 24.36 4.80
CA GLY A 267 24.17 23.07 5.46
C GLY A 267 25.47 22.31 5.73
N ARG A 268 26.64 22.93 5.52
CA ARG A 268 27.92 22.31 5.84
C ARG A 268 28.14 22.36 7.35
N GLU A 269 28.44 21.21 7.93
CA GLU A 269 28.79 21.10 9.34
C GLU A 269 30.11 21.85 9.62
N VAL A 270 30.05 22.78 10.57
CA VAL A 270 31.21 23.57 11.01
C VAL A 270 31.64 23.21 12.43
N LYS A 271 30.78 22.56 13.22
CA LYS A 271 31.13 22.03 14.54
C LYS A 271 30.22 20.85 14.91
N ALA A 272 30.81 19.79 15.45
CA ALA A 272 30.10 18.71 16.13
C ALA A 272 30.52 18.65 17.60
N ILE A 273 29.54 18.43 18.48
CA ILE A 273 29.71 18.32 19.93
C ILE A 273 28.99 17.06 20.40
N ASP A 274 29.75 15.99 20.63
CA ASP A 274 29.23 14.68 21.05
C ASP A 274 28.91 14.59 22.55
N LYS A 275 29.48 15.51 23.35
CA LYS A 275 29.25 15.62 24.79
C LYS A 275 28.72 17.04 25.09
N PRO A 276 27.41 17.27 24.98
CA PRO A 276 26.84 18.60 25.10
C PRO A 276 26.98 19.17 26.52
N SER A 277 27.19 20.47 26.61
CA SER A 277 27.15 21.30 27.81
C SER A 277 26.16 22.46 27.61
N THR A 278 25.64 23.05 28.70
CA THR A 278 24.75 24.24 28.64
C THR A 278 25.46 25.49 28.15
N VAL A 279 26.79 25.45 28.02
CA VAL A 279 27.63 26.53 27.51
C VAL A 279 28.41 25.98 26.31
N LEU A 280 28.22 26.58 25.13
CA LEU A 280 28.95 26.24 23.91
C LEU A 280 29.94 27.34 23.58
N GLN A 281 31.20 26.95 23.35
CA GLN A 281 32.26 27.85 22.92
C GLN A 281 32.33 27.84 21.40
N LEU A 282 31.86 28.93 20.79
CA LEU A 282 31.74 29.10 19.34
C LEU A 282 32.54 30.32 18.84
N GLY A 283 33.51 30.81 19.63
CA GLY A 283 34.36 31.97 19.33
C GLY A 283 35.20 31.82 18.06
N GLU A 284 35.51 30.59 17.65
CA GLU A 284 36.27 30.28 16.43
C GLU A 284 35.49 30.49 15.12
N LEU A 285 34.15 30.58 15.17
CA LEU A 285 33.33 30.76 13.97
C LEU A 285 33.46 32.18 13.39
N ASN A 286 33.30 32.36 12.09
CA ASN A 286 33.21 33.71 11.51
C ASN A 286 31.84 34.35 11.79
N ALA A 287 31.74 35.67 11.75
CA ALA A 287 30.44 36.36 11.84
C ALA A 287 29.50 35.87 10.72
N GLY A 288 28.23 35.64 11.05
CA GLY A 288 27.28 35.06 10.10
C GLY A 288 26.08 34.35 10.73
N LEU A 289 25.22 33.82 9.87
CA LEU A 289 24.07 33.01 10.26
C LEU A 289 24.46 31.54 10.31
N TYR A 290 24.06 30.88 11.39
CA TYR A 290 24.27 29.45 11.60
C TYR A 290 22.95 28.76 11.99
N LEU A 291 22.89 27.46 11.70
CA LEU A 291 21.85 26.56 12.17
C LEU A 291 22.47 25.66 13.24
N VAL A 292 21.92 25.74 14.46
CA VAL A 292 22.30 24.88 15.58
C VAL A 292 21.26 23.79 15.70
N THR A 293 21.65 22.56 15.38
CA THR A 293 20.80 21.36 15.44
C THR A 293 21.15 20.54 16.66
N MET A 294 20.18 20.33 17.54
CA MET A 294 20.27 19.39 18.65
C MET A 294 19.71 18.04 18.22
N ASN A 295 20.50 16.99 18.37
CA ASN A 295 20.08 15.61 18.17
C ASN A 295 19.73 15.01 19.52
N PHE A 296 18.50 14.57 19.73
CA PHE A 296 18.03 14.02 21.00
C PHE A 296 18.32 12.52 21.12
N LYS A 297 18.31 12.03 22.37
CA LYS A 297 18.53 10.59 22.66
C LYS A 297 17.45 9.69 22.08
N ASP A 298 16.24 10.20 21.88
CA ASP A 298 15.09 9.49 21.28
C ASP A 298 15.12 9.48 19.74
N GLY A 299 16.11 10.13 19.11
CA GLY A 299 16.24 10.23 17.66
C GLY A 299 15.56 11.44 17.02
N SER A 300 14.79 12.22 17.77
CA SER A 300 14.23 13.50 17.31
C SER A 300 15.33 14.56 17.14
N LYS A 301 15.03 15.64 16.40
CA LYS A 301 15.95 16.76 16.18
C LYS A 301 15.22 18.10 16.34
N SER A 302 15.90 19.09 16.91
CA SER A 302 15.45 20.49 16.92
C SER A 302 16.52 21.36 16.28
N THR A 303 16.12 22.35 15.48
CA THR A 303 17.06 23.29 14.85
C THR A 303 16.67 24.74 15.14
N VAL A 304 17.64 25.53 15.60
CA VAL A 304 17.46 26.95 15.89
C VAL A 304 18.43 27.80 15.08
N LYS A 305 17.96 28.96 14.63
CA LYS A 305 18.78 29.95 13.93
C LYS A 305 19.58 30.76 14.94
N ALA A 306 20.89 30.82 14.78
CA ALA A 306 21.80 31.59 15.63
C ALA A 306 22.62 32.58 14.79
N ILE A 307 22.72 33.83 15.23
CA ILE A 307 23.48 34.86 14.53
C ILE A 307 24.76 35.16 15.32
N LYS A 308 25.92 34.96 14.70
CA LYS A 308 27.21 35.37 15.24
C LYS A 308 27.55 36.80 14.78
N LYS A 309 27.93 37.65 15.73
CA LYS A 309 28.45 39.00 15.52
C LYS A 309 29.98 39.02 15.53
#